data_AF-A0A7H4PHB8-F1
#
_entry.id   AF-A0A7H4PHB8-F1
#
_cell.length_a   1.000
_cell.length_b   1.000
_cell.length_c   1.000
_cell.angle_alpha   90.00
_cell.angle_beta   90.00
_cell.angle_gamma   90.00
#
_symmetry.space_group_name_H-M   'P 1'
#
loop_
_entity.id
_entity.type
_entity.pdbx_description
1 polymer ?
#
loop_
_entity_poly.entity_id
_entity_poly.type
_entity_poly.pdbx_seq_one_letter_code
_entity_poly.pdbx_strand_id
1 'polypeptide(L)'
;MSDIKVETNGASGVENAITPADLEDIYGVIIAADKDVNAERFNGLPVIEVPVKEAIHHPVDLINKVIGGQASRRQGISSSPESPEKYAQESFGRQVYKHLMSGVSNMLPFVVAGGF
;
A
#
# COMPACT_ATOMS: atom_id res chain seq x y z
N MET A 1 2.95 14.09 15.28
CA MET A 1 1.88 14.87 14.63
C MET A 1 1.39 13.99 13.50
N SER A 2 0.17 13.48 13.58
CA SER A 2 -0.39 12.61 12.54
C SER A 2 -1.16 13.49 11.56
N ASP A 3 -0.72 13.53 10.32
CA ASP A 3 -1.40 14.28 9.25
C ASP A 3 -2.37 13.35 8.51
N ILE A 4 -3.51 13.89 8.08
CA ILE A 4 -4.54 13.13 7.35
C ILE A 4 -4.91 13.93 6.11
N LYS A 5 -4.76 13.29 4.95
CA LYS A 5 -5.26 13.77 3.68
C LYS A 5 -6.50 12.97 3.26
N VAL A 6 -7.52 13.67 2.76
CA VAL A 6 -8.80 13.06 2.36
C VAL A 6 -9.09 13.41 0.92
N GLU A 7 -9.29 12.39 0.08
CA GLU A 7 -9.81 12.53 -1.28
C GLU A 7 -11.30 12.16 -1.30
N THR A 8 -12.12 12.99 -1.94
CA THR A 8 -13.56 12.75 -2.11
C THR A 8 -13.89 12.46 -3.57
N ASN A 9 -14.79 11.50 -3.79
CA ASN A 9 -15.20 11.03 -5.11
C ASN A 9 -16.70 11.31 -5.33
N GLY A 10 -17.05 12.58 -5.55
CA GLY A 10 -18.43 13.06 -5.68
C GLY A 10 -18.98 13.03 -7.10
N ALA A 11 -20.21 13.55 -7.28
CA ALA A 11 -20.82 13.69 -8.61
C ALA A 11 -20.09 14.71 -9.50
N SER A 12 -19.49 15.73 -8.88
CA SER A 12 -18.69 16.77 -9.54
C SER A 12 -17.28 16.28 -9.93
N GLY A 13 -16.90 15.06 -9.55
CA GLY A 13 -15.59 14.49 -9.80
C GLY A 13 -14.78 14.24 -8.52
N VAL A 14 -13.45 14.11 -8.69
CA VAL A 14 -12.49 13.87 -7.62
C VAL A 14 -11.99 15.21 -7.07
N GLU A 15 -12.05 15.38 -5.76
CA GLU A 15 -11.47 16.55 -5.07
C GLU A 15 -10.37 16.10 -4.10
N ASN A 16 -9.35 16.93 -3.93
CA ASN A 16 -8.19 16.65 -3.08
C ASN A 16 -7.49 15.32 -3.41
N ALA A 17 -7.32 15.06 -4.71
CA ALA A 17 -6.73 13.83 -5.23
C ALA A 17 -5.45 13.44 -4.48
N ILE A 18 -5.38 12.18 -4.06
CA ILE A 18 -4.17 11.60 -3.49
C ILE A 18 -3.15 11.43 -4.61
N THR A 19 -1.96 12.00 -4.41
CA THR A 19 -0.82 11.92 -5.32
C THR A 19 0.18 10.87 -4.82
N PRO A 20 1.08 10.38 -5.68
CA PRO A 20 2.12 9.44 -5.26
C PRO A 20 3.00 9.97 -4.12
N ALA A 21 3.28 11.27 -4.10
CA ALA A 21 4.07 11.91 -3.04
C ALA A 21 3.39 11.82 -1.67
N ASP A 22 2.05 11.82 -1.62
CA ASP A 22 1.30 11.65 -0.38
C ASP A 22 1.37 10.22 0.17
N LEU A 23 1.89 9.25 -0.60
CA LEU A 23 1.92 7.83 -0.26
C LEU A 23 3.32 7.33 0.14
N GLU A 24 4.34 8.20 0.14
CA GLU A 24 5.73 7.82 0.41
C GLU A 24 6.00 7.51 1.89
N ASP A 25 5.37 8.25 2.81
CA ASP A 25 5.55 8.11 4.27
C ASP A 25 4.20 8.07 4.98
N ILE A 26 3.48 6.96 4.81
CA ILE A 26 2.15 6.75 5.37
C ILE A 26 2.10 5.53 6.29
N TYR A 27 1.22 5.59 7.28
CA TYR A 27 0.82 4.41 8.06
C TYR A 27 -0.05 3.46 7.23
N GLY A 28 -0.90 4.02 6.36
CA GLY A 28 -1.74 3.27 5.44
C GLY A 28 -2.92 4.07 4.92
N VAL A 29 -3.77 3.41 4.14
CA VAL A 29 -4.89 4.02 3.43
C VAL A 29 -6.20 3.46 3.96
N ILE A 30 -7.19 4.34 4.17
CA ILE A 30 -8.57 3.93 4.46
C ILE A 30 -9.39 4.24 3.22
N ILE A 31 -9.98 3.20 2.62
CA ILE A 31 -10.90 3.34 1.49
C ILE A 31 -12.31 3.14 2.05
N ALA A 32 -13.02 4.25 2.22
CA ALA A 32 -14.42 4.28 2.63
C ALA A 32 -15.29 4.51 1.40
N ALA A 33 -15.77 3.44 0.75
CA ALA A 33 -16.50 3.56 -0.51
C ALA A 33 -17.58 2.49 -0.68
N ASP A 34 -18.76 2.91 -1.16
CA ASP A 34 -19.87 2.03 -1.56
C ASP A 34 -19.91 1.80 -3.09
N LYS A 35 -18.99 2.44 -3.83
CA LYS A 35 -18.83 2.35 -5.28
C LYS A 35 -17.36 2.15 -5.65
N ASP A 36 -17.09 1.81 -6.90
CA ASP A 36 -15.72 1.72 -7.39
C ASP A 36 -15.03 3.10 -7.39
N VAL A 37 -13.82 3.17 -6.81
CA VAL A 37 -13.03 4.40 -6.64
C VAL A 37 -11.62 4.29 -7.23
N ASN A 38 -11.41 3.40 -8.20
CA ASN A 38 -10.09 3.12 -8.78
C ASN A 38 -9.03 2.86 -7.70
N ALA A 39 -9.31 1.87 -6.86
CA ALA A 39 -8.48 1.53 -5.71
C ALA A 39 -7.18 0.77 -6.09
N GLU A 40 -6.99 0.46 -7.37
CA GLU A 40 -5.78 -0.22 -7.88
C GLU A 40 -4.50 0.57 -7.61
N ARG A 41 -4.59 1.91 -7.55
CA ARG A 41 -3.45 2.79 -7.21
C ARG A 41 -2.92 2.60 -5.79
N PHE A 42 -3.68 1.91 -4.93
CA PHE A 42 -3.29 1.59 -3.56
C PHE A 42 -2.84 0.13 -3.38
N ASN A 43 -2.71 -0.62 -4.47
CA ASN A 43 -2.21 -1.99 -4.43
C ASN A 43 -0.79 -2.03 -3.84
N GLY A 44 -0.53 -3.02 -2.99
CA GLY A 44 0.74 -3.17 -2.29
C GLY A 44 0.91 -2.28 -1.05
N LEU A 45 0.01 -1.32 -0.81
CA LEU A 45 0.00 -0.50 0.41
C LEU A 45 -0.81 -1.19 1.53
N PRO A 46 -0.58 -0.86 2.81
CA PRO A 46 -1.48 -1.22 3.90
C PRO A 46 -2.81 -0.48 3.72
N VAL A 47 -3.89 -1.22 3.47
CA VAL A 47 -5.22 -0.66 3.20
C VAL A 47 -6.28 -1.29 4.10
N ILE A 48 -7.19 -0.46 4.61
CA ILE A 48 -8.45 -0.88 5.20
C ILE A 48 -9.58 -0.44 4.29
N GLU A 49 -10.40 -1.39 3.86
CA GLU A 49 -11.54 -1.13 2.97
C GLU A 49 -12.83 -1.37 3.73
N VAL A 50 -13.70 -0.37 3.76
CA VAL A 50 -14.98 -0.43 4.45
C VAL A 50 -16.07 0.32 3.69
N PRO A 51 -17.35 -0.01 3.91
CA PRO A 51 -18.46 0.81 3.44
C PRO A 51 -18.39 2.24 4.01
N VAL A 52 -18.94 3.22 3.29
CA VAL A 52 -18.93 4.63 3.75
C VAL A 52 -19.58 4.77 5.13
N LYS A 53 -20.67 4.03 5.35
CA LYS A 53 -21.39 4.00 6.63
C LYS A 53 -20.48 3.63 7.81
N GLU A 54 -19.58 2.66 7.63
CA GLU A 54 -18.68 2.22 8.69
C GLU A 54 -17.68 3.33 9.06
N ALA A 55 -17.15 4.04 8.06
CA ALA A 55 -16.27 5.17 8.28
C ALA A 55 -16.94 6.35 8.99
N ILE A 56 -18.25 6.53 8.81
CA ILE A 56 -19.03 7.56 9.53
C ILE A 56 -19.24 7.18 11.00
N HIS A 57 -19.54 5.91 11.29
CA HIS A 57 -19.85 5.47 12.65
C HIS A 57 -18.61 5.17 13.50
N HIS A 58 -17.53 4.70 12.87
CA HIS A 58 -16.33 4.20 13.56
C HIS A 58 -15.01 4.83 13.06
N PRO A 59 -14.91 6.15 12.84
CA PRO A 59 -13.73 6.77 12.25
C PRO A 59 -12.46 6.59 13.10
N VAL A 60 -12.58 6.76 14.42
CA VAL A 60 -11.44 6.66 15.35
C VAL A 60 -10.86 5.25 15.38
N ASP A 61 -11.71 4.23 15.34
CA ASP A 61 -11.29 2.83 15.32
C ASP A 61 -10.51 2.50 14.03
N LEU A 62 -11.00 2.94 12.88
CA LEU A 62 -10.32 2.75 11.60
C LEU A 62 -8.95 3.42 11.55
N ILE A 63 -8.86 4.67 12.04
CA ILE A 63 -7.60 5.40 12.14
C ILE A 63 -6.62 4.65 13.03
N ASN A 64 -7.06 4.20 14.22
CA ASN A 64 -6.22 3.45 15.14
C ASN A 64 -5.75 2.11 14.57
N LYS A 65 -6.61 1.40 13.82
CA LYS A 65 -6.22 0.15 13.14
C LYS A 65 -5.11 0.37 12.11
N VAL A 66 -5.20 1.45 11.32
CA VAL A 66 -4.15 1.79 10.35
C VAL A 66 -2.85 2.16 11.06
N ILE A 67 -2.89 3.05 12.04
CA ILE A 67 -1.70 3.49 12.79
C ILE A 67 -1.08 2.32 13.58
N GLY A 68 -1.91 1.41 14.09
CA GLY A 68 -1.50 0.20 14.80
C GLY A 68 -0.97 -0.92 13.90
N GLY A 69 -0.87 -0.70 12.59
CA GLY A 69 -0.35 -1.70 11.64
C GLY A 69 -1.27 -2.89 11.41
N GLN A 70 -2.57 -2.75 11.68
CA GLN A 70 -3.57 -3.81 11.51
C GLN A 70 -4.20 -3.81 10.10
N ALA A 71 -3.73 -2.94 9.22
CA ALA A 71 -4.14 -2.88 7.82
C ALA A 71 -3.43 -3.96 6.98
N SER A 72 -4.21 -4.70 6.19
CA SER A 72 -3.67 -5.72 5.28
C SER A 72 -3.08 -5.07 4.03
N ARG A 73 -2.02 -5.66 3.46
CA ARG A 73 -1.55 -5.21 2.14
C ARG A 73 -2.58 -5.58 1.08
N ARG A 74 -3.10 -4.57 0.38
CA ARG A 74 -4.07 -4.78 -0.71
C ARG A 74 -3.40 -5.56 -1.84
N GLN A 75 -3.95 -6.71 -2.19
CA GLN A 75 -3.53 -7.47 -3.37
C GLN A 75 -4.27 -6.94 -4.60
N GLY A 76 -3.53 -6.51 -5.62
CA GLY A 76 -4.11 -6.18 -6.91
C GLY A 76 -4.60 -7.42 -7.64
N ILE A 77 -5.50 -7.25 -8.60
CA ILE A 77 -5.89 -8.32 -9.53
C ILE A 77 -4.72 -8.54 -10.49
N SER A 78 -3.69 -9.23 -10.01
CA SER A 78 -2.71 -9.90 -10.85
C SER A 78 -3.20 -11.32 -11.02
N SER A 79 -3.62 -11.71 -12.22
CA SER A 79 -3.97 -13.08 -12.54
C SER A 79 -2.82 -14.03 -12.16
N SER A 80 -2.95 -14.68 -11.01
CA SER A 80 -2.27 -15.92 -10.65
C SER A 80 -3.13 -16.63 -9.63
N PRO A 81 -3.58 -17.86 -9.91
CA PRO A 81 -4.39 -18.61 -8.98
C PRO A 81 -3.48 -19.17 -7.90
N GLU A 82 -3.79 -18.97 -6.62
CA GLU A 82 -3.39 -19.99 -5.65
C GLU A 82 -4.36 -20.03 -4.46
N SER A 83 -4.89 -21.24 -4.31
CA SER A 83 -5.71 -21.78 -3.22
C SER A 83 -5.04 -21.63 -1.84
N PRO A 84 -5.78 -21.87 -0.74
CA PRO A 84 -5.34 -21.45 0.58
C PRO A 84 -4.42 -22.49 1.26
N GLU A 85 -3.70 -21.97 2.25
CA GLU A 85 -3.15 -22.64 3.44
C GLU A 85 -1.66 -23.06 3.48
N LYS A 86 -1.02 -22.52 4.54
CA LYS A 86 -0.06 -23.11 5.50
C LYS A 86 1.37 -22.56 5.48
N TYR A 87 1.70 -22.00 6.65
CA TYR A 87 2.99 -21.88 7.31
C TYR A 87 4.16 -22.64 6.65
N ALA A 88 5.17 -21.90 6.19
CA ALA A 88 6.59 -22.13 6.49
C ALA A 88 7.45 -21.13 5.70
N GLN A 89 8.01 -20.15 6.42
CA GLN A 89 9.43 -19.79 6.37
C GLN A 89 10.19 -20.03 5.04
N GLU A 90 9.92 -19.30 3.95
CA GLU A 90 10.87 -19.28 2.81
C GLU A 90 10.63 -18.09 1.86
N SER A 91 11.03 -16.87 2.28
CA SER A 91 10.94 -15.69 1.41
C SER A 91 12.28 -15.33 0.73
N PHE A 92 13.40 -15.92 1.17
CA PHE A 92 14.72 -15.55 0.66
C PHE A 92 15.01 -16.13 -0.74
N GLY A 93 14.55 -17.35 -1.04
CA GLY A 93 14.82 -18.02 -2.33
C GLY A 93 14.08 -17.41 -3.53
N ARG A 94 12.83 -16.96 -3.34
CA ARG A 94 12.03 -16.35 -4.41
C ARG A 94 12.51 -14.95 -4.80
N GLN A 95 13.09 -14.19 -3.87
CA GLN A 95 13.60 -12.85 -4.15
C GLN A 95 14.88 -12.90 -4.99
N VAL A 96 15.77 -13.87 -4.73
CA VAL A 96 16.97 -14.11 -5.55
C VAL A 96 16.59 -14.56 -6.96
N TYR A 97 15.64 -15.50 -7.11
CA TYR A 97 15.19 -15.95 -8.44
C TYR A 97 14.58 -14.81 -9.26
N LYS A 98 13.82 -13.91 -8.61
CA LYS A 98 13.21 -12.74 -9.26
C LYS A 98 14.24 -11.71 -9.70
N HIS A 99 15.35 -11.56 -8.98
CA HIS A 99 16.47 -10.68 -9.37
C HIS A 99 17.39 -11.28 -10.44
N LEU A 100 17.50 -12.60 -10.51
CA LEU A 100 18.27 -13.28 -11.56
C LEU A 100 17.51 -13.29 -12.91
N MET A 101 16.18 -13.40 -12.88
CA MET A 101 15.33 -13.36 -14.07
C MET A 101 15.15 -11.95 -14.67
N SER A 102 15.44 -10.89 -13.91
CA SER A 102 15.43 -9.49 -14.38
C SER A 102 16.82 -9.01 -14.82
N GLY A 103 17.68 -9.91 -15.30
CA GLY A 103 19.11 -9.71 -15.55
C GLY A 103 19.52 -8.33 -16.09
N VAL A 104 20.46 -7.72 -15.37
CA VAL A 104 21.41 -6.67 -15.77
C VAL A 104 20.80 -5.33 -16.25
N SER A 105 20.85 -4.31 -15.39
CA SER A 105 21.62 -3.08 -15.70
C SER A 105 21.74 -2.11 -14.52
N ASN A 106 22.98 -1.63 -14.35
CA ASN A 106 23.42 -0.33 -13.82
C ASN A 106 23.65 -0.08 -12.31
N MET A 107 24.93 -0.20 -11.95
CA MET A 107 25.83 0.86 -11.45
C MET A 107 26.52 0.47 -10.13
N LEU A 108 27.83 0.22 -10.22
CA LEU A 108 28.72 -0.02 -9.09
C LEU A 108 28.68 1.18 -8.12
N PRO A 109 28.52 0.98 -6.80
CA PRO A 109 28.75 2.08 -5.86
C PRO A 109 30.24 2.41 -5.84
N PHE A 110 30.59 3.65 -6.18
CA PHE A 110 31.92 4.20 -5.95
C PHE A 110 32.17 4.30 -4.44
N VAL A 111 33.32 3.76 -3.99
CA VAL A 111 33.81 3.95 -2.61
C VAL A 111 34.61 5.25 -2.56
N VAL A 112 34.19 6.20 -1.74
CA VAL A 112 35.06 7.28 -1.26
C VAL A 112 35.48 6.94 0.16
N ALA A 113 36.71 6.44 0.31
CA ALA A 113 37.37 6.40 1.61
C ALA A 113 37.85 7.82 1.94
N GLY A 114 37.01 8.57 2.65
CA GLY A 114 37.42 9.81 3.32
C GLY A 114 38.04 9.47 4.66
N GLY A 115 39.35 9.64 4.77
CA GLY A 115 40.10 9.49 6.02
C GLY A 115 41.54 9.93 5.83
N PHE A 116 41.78 11.22 5.97
CA PHE A 116 43.09 11.75 6.35
C PHE A 116 43.13 11.91 7.88
#